data_AF-A0A9X2M3Q6-F1
#
_entry.id   AF-A0A9X2M3Q6-F1
#
_cell.length_a   1.000
_cell.length_b   1.000
_cell.length_c   1.000
_cell.angle_alpha   90.00
_cell.angle_beta   90.00
_cell.angle_gamma   90.00
#
_symmetry.space_group_name_H-M   'P 1'
#
loop_
_entity.id
_entity.type
_entity.pdbx_description
1 polymer ?
#
loop_
_entity_poly.entity_id
_entity_poly.type
_entity_poly.pdbx_seq_one_letter_code
_entity_poly.pdbx_strand_id
1 'polypeptide(L)'
;MASASAYDLRFDSGRICLDLVATVGGRLSEAPVERLGGVEPLRAWLLGAGLVPGGTPLDVVDHRWLVRFRAARDLLHRIVHTEVEGRAAGADLERMNALAATAPPALRAVRTPDGALVRALVGKPDCGALLAQIARDAVQLLTDPVARGQLRRCEGETCSLVYLDTSRGRRRRWCSSEVCGNRERVARHRRRVNAAVE
;
A
#
# COMPACT_ATOMS: atom_id res chain seq x y z
N MET A 1 14.69 1.37 16.23
CA MET A 1 14.19 1.36 14.84
C MET A 1 12.83 2.03 14.84
N ALA A 2 12.58 2.97 13.92
CA ALA A 2 11.27 3.61 13.84
C ALA A 2 10.19 2.57 13.48
N SER A 3 9.13 2.50 14.28
CA SER A 3 8.03 1.56 14.11
C SER A 3 7.02 2.10 13.08
N ALA A 4 6.33 1.22 12.37
CA ALA A 4 5.27 1.60 11.43
C ALA A 4 4.18 2.47 12.07
N SER A 5 3.93 2.28 13.37
CA SER A 5 2.96 3.07 14.15
C SER A 5 3.38 4.54 14.30
N ALA A 6 4.68 4.86 14.29
CA ALA A 6 5.17 6.23 14.45
C ALA A 6 4.83 7.13 13.25
N TYR A 7 4.52 6.53 12.11
CA TYR A 7 4.21 7.21 10.86
C TYR A 7 2.79 6.92 10.35
N ASP A 8 1.94 6.33 11.20
CA ASP A 8 0.57 5.93 10.87
C ASP A 8 0.50 5.06 9.59
N LEU A 9 1.52 4.22 9.33
CA LEU A 9 1.58 3.40 8.12
C LEU A 9 0.50 2.31 8.16
N ARG A 10 -0.08 2.04 6.99
CA ARG A 10 -1.23 1.14 6.84
C ARG A 10 -0.92 -0.01 5.89
N PHE A 11 -1.38 -1.21 6.28
CA PHE A 11 -1.18 -2.47 5.54
C PHE A 11 -2.47 -3.30 5.47
N ASP A 12 -3.63 -2.62 5.54
CA ASP A 12 -4.96 -3.23 5.64
C ASP A 12 -5.75 -3.22 4.32
N SER A 13 -5.07 -2.94 3.21
CA SER A 13 -5.67 -2.89 1.86
C SER A 13 -5.73 -4.26 1.18
N GLY A 14 -5.07 -5.27 1.78
CA GLY A 14 -5.13 -6.69 1.38
C GLY A 14 -4.10 -7.12 0.34
N ARG A 15 -3.31 -6.18 -0.22
CA ARG A 15 -2.23 -6.42 -1.18
C ARG A 15 -1.16 -5.34 -1.04
N ILE A 16 0.11 -5.69 -1.21
CA ILE A 16 1.23 -4.74 -1.04
C ILE A 16 1.18 -3.57 -2.03
N CYS A 17 0.70 -3.80 -3.26
CA CYS A 17 0.50 -2.73 -4.23
C CYS A 17 -0.55 -1.71 -3.78
N LEU A 18 -1.62 -2.17 -3.13
CA LEU A 18 -2.66 -1.31 -2.58
C LEU A 18 -2.21 -0.64 -1.28
N ASP A 19 -1.38 -1.31 -0.48
CA ASP A 19 -0.79 -0.73 0.73
C ASP A 19 0.21 0.39 0.40
N LEU A 20 0.91 0.32 -0.73
CA LEU A 20 1.71 1.44 -1.22
C LEU A 20 0.80 2.64 -1.54
N VAL A 21 -0.34 2.42 -2.22
CA VAL A 21 -1.35 3.46 -2.49
C VAL A 21 -1.92 4.05 -1.20
N ALA A 22 -2.06 3.24 -0.14
CA ALA A 22 -2.54 3.64 1.18
C ALA A 22 -1.63 4.62 1.93
N THR A 23 -0.41 4.84 1.46
CA THR A 23 0.51 5.81 2.07
C THR A 23 0.07 7.27 1.90
N VAL A 24 -0.95 7.57 1.08
CA VAL A 24 -1.64 8.86 1.08
C VAL A 24 -3.03 8.73 1.70
N GLY A 25 -3.24 9.39 2.83
CA GLY A 25 -4.53 9.41 3.54
C GLY A 25 -5.37 10.61 3.13
N GLY A 26 -6.69 10.44 3.09
CA GLY A 26 -7.58 11.56 2.80
C GLY A 26 -7.27 12.24 1.47
N ARG A 27 -6.92 11.47 0.42
CA ARG A 27 -6.47 12.02 -0.88
C ARG A 27 -7.48 12.97 -1.53
N LEU A 28 -8.77 12.90 -1.14
CA LEU A 28 -9.83 13.80 -1.61
C LEU A 28 -10.18 14.92 -0.60
N SER A 29 -9.48 14.99 0.54
CA SER A 29 -9.63 16.09 1.51
C SER A 29 -8.78 17.29 1.14
N GLU A 30 -9.09 18.44 1.74
CA GLU A 30 -8.30 19.69 1.61
C GLU A 30 -6.85 19.54 2.10
N ALA A 31 -6.60 18.63 3.05
CA ALA A 31 -5.28 18.36 3.61
C ALA A 31 -4.95 16.86 3.57
N PRO A 32 -4.53 16.32 2.40
CA PRO A 32 -4.07 14.94 2.30
C PRO A 32 -2.87 14.67 3.20
N VAL A 33 -2.82 13.49 3.80
CA VAL A 33 -1.73 13.06 4.68
C VAL A 33 -0.72 12.23 3.89
N GLU A 34 0.49 12.75 3.72
CA GLU A 34 1.63 12.03 3.12
C GLU A 34 2.39 11.24 4.20
N ARG A 35 2.28 9.91 4.19
CA ARG A 35 2.94 9.04 5.17
C ARG A 35 4.35 8.66 4.80
N LEU A 36 4.70 8.66 3.50
CA LEU A 36 6.08 8.52 3.06
C LEU A 36 6.75 9.89 3.05
N GLY A 37 6.73 10.62 4.18
CA GLY A 37 7.24 11.99 4.30
C GLY A 37 8.76 12.13 4.16
N GLY A 38 9.50 11.03 4.29
CA GLY A 38 10.97 11.01 4.27
C GLY A 38 11.54 9.59 4.15
N VAL A 39 12.86 9.47 4.26
CA VAL A 39 13.57 8.18 4.14
C VAL A 39 13.22 7.23 5.29
N GLU A 40 13.11 7.72 6.53
CA GLU A 40 12.79 6.86 7.67
C GLU A 40 11.38 6.23 7.60
N PRO A 41 10.31 6.97 7.26
CA PRO A 41 9.02 6.37 6.97
C PRO A 41 9.07 5.33 5.83
N LEU A 42 9.88 5.54 4.79
CA LEU A 42 10.07 4.54 3.73
C LEU A 42 10.73 3.28 4.27
N ARG A 43 11.79 3.39 5.07
CA ARG A 43 12.44 2.23 5.71
C ARG A 43 11.46 1.46 6.58
N ALA A 44 10.68 2.17 7.40
CA ALA A 44 9.63 1.56 8.22
C ALA A 44 8.55 0.88 7.38
N TRP A 45 8.16 1.48 6.24
CA TRP A 45 7.18 0.89 5.33
C TRP A 45 7.71 -0.37 4.63
N LEU A 46 8.96 -0.39 4.18
CA LEU A 46 9.57 -1.57 3.55
C LEU A 46 9.58 -2.79 4.50
N LEU A 47 9.88 -2.55 5.78
CA LEU A 47 9.83 -3.58 6.82
C LEU A 47 8.39 -3.97 7.17
N GLY A 48 7.52 -2.98 7.39
CA GLY A 48 6.12 -3.21 7.78
C GLY A 48 5.29 -3.92 6.72
N ALA A 49 5.54 -3.64 5.44
CA ALA A 49 4.92 -4.32 4.31
C ALA A 49 5.46 -5.75 4.09
N GLY A 50 6.53 -6.15 4.81
CA GLY A 50 7.22 -7.42 4.59
C GLY A 50 7.95 -7.50 3.24
N LEU A 51 8.24 -6.36 2.62
CA LEU A 51 8.96 -6.29 1.34
C LEU A 51 10.42 -6.75 1.49
N VAL A 52 10.98 -6.55 2.67
CA VAL A 52 12.29 -7.07 3.07
C VAL A 52 12.14 -7.85 4.38
N PRO A 53 12.92 -8.92 4.59
CA PRO A 53 12.92 -9.63 5.87
C PRO A 53 13.34 -8.73 7.04
N GLY A 54 12.86 -9.05 8.24
CA GLY A 54 13.28 -8.37 9.47
C GLY A 54 14.80 -8.42 9.67
N GLY A 55 15.39 -7.32 10.14
CA GLY A 55 16.84 -7.21 10.34
C GLY A 55 17.64 -6.92 9.07
N THR A 56 17.01 -6.79 7.91
CA THR A 56 17.69 -6.38 6.67
C THR A 56 18.28 -4.97 6.83
N PRO A 57 19.59 -4.76 6.60
CA PRO A 57 20.18 -3.41 6.59
C PRO A 57 19.58 -2.55 5.48
N LEU A 58 19.18 -1.33 5.83
CA LEU A 58 18.54 -0.36 4.93
C LEU A 58 19.37 0.92 4.76
N ASP A 59 20.68 0.83 4.97
CA ASP A 59 21.66 1.91 4.77
C ASP A 59 21.62 2.46 3.34
N VAL A 60 21.34 1.58 2.36
CA VAL A 60 21.23 1.92 0.93
C VAL A 60 19.95 2.69 0.56
N VAL A 61 18.96 2.75 1.46
CA VAL A 61 17.70 3.46 1.20
C VAL A 61 17.94 4.95 1.40
N ASP A 62 17.74 5.71 0.32
CA ASP A 62 17.99 7.15 0.25
C ASP A 62 16.76 7.93 -0.28
N HIS A 63 16.94 9.23 -0.51
CA HIS A 63 15.87 10.09 -1.05
C HIS A 63 15.48 9.73 -2.49
N ARG A 64 16.39 9.18 -3.30
CA ARG A 64 16.08 8.76 -4.68
C ARG A 64 15.11 7.59 -4.68
N TRP A 65 15.26 6.66 -3.72
CA TRP A 65 14.29 5.59 -3.51
C TRP A 65 12.92 6.17 -3.15
N LEU A 66 12.86 7.14 -2.23
CA LEU A 66 11.62 7.78 -1.84
C LEU A 66 10.86 8.38 -3.03
N VAL A 67 11.56 9.12 -3.89
CA VAL A 67 10.96 9.70 -5.12
C VAL A 67 10.40 8.59 -6.01
N ARG A 68 11.14 7.50 -6.22
CA ARG A 68 10.70 6.38 -7.07
C ARG A 68 9.50 5.63 -6.48
N PHE A 69 9.46 5.41 -5.17
CA PHE A 69 8.32 4.78 -4.50
C PHE A 69 7.06 5.66 -4.55
N ARG A 70 7.19 6.97 -4.38
CA ARG A 70 6.06 7.91 -4.57
C ARG A 70 5.57 7.93 -6.03
N ALA A 71 6.48 7.91 -7.00
CA ALA A 71 6.11 7.82 -8.42
C ALA A 71 5.38 6.51 -8.74
N ALA A 72 5.86 5.37 -8.23
CA ALA A 72 5.20 4.08 -8.40
C ALA A 72 3.84 4.03 -7.71
N ARG A 73 3.70 4.61 -6.51
CA ARG A 73 2.42 4.78 -5.82
C ARG A 73 1.41 5.52 -6.68
N ASP A 74 1.79 6.67 -7.23
CA ASP A 74 0.87 7.52 -7.99
C ASP A 74 0.51 6.87 -9.33
N LEU A 75 1.43 6.11 -9.94
CA LEU A 75 1.14 5.24 -11.08
C LEU A 75 0.09 4.17 -10.73
N LEU A 76 0.31 3.41 -9.65
CA LEU A 76 -0.61 2.35 -9.21
C LEU A 76 -1.99 2.91 -8.84
N HIS A 77 -2.05 4.09 -8.21
CA HIS A 77 -3.30 4.79 -7.91
C HIS A 77 -4.10 5.04 -9.20
N ARG A 78 -3.48 5.62 -10.24
CA ARG A 78 -4.16 5.87 -11.53
C ARG A 78 -4.62 4.60 -12.21
N ILE A 79 -3.80 3.55 -12.24
CA ILE A 79 -4.13 2.26 -12.86
C ILE A 79 -5.34 1.64 -12.17
N VAL A 80 -5.27 1.45 -10.85
CA VAL A 80 -6.32 0.76 -10.09
C VAL A 80 -7.65 1.51 -10.20
N HIS A 81 -7.65 2.84 -10.14
CA HIS A 81 -8.88 3.61 -10.32
C HIS A 81 -9.47 3.48 -11.71
N THR A 82 -8.63 3.60 -12.74
CA THR A 82 -9.03 3.48 -14.15
C THR A 82 -9.63 2.10 -14.44
N GLU A 83 -8.96 1.04 -13.99
CA GLU A 83 -9.40 -0.34 -14.20
C GLU A 83 -10.67 -0.71 -13.40
N VAL A 84 -10.87 -0.16 -12.20
CA VAL A 84 -12.10 -0.34 -11.41
C VAL A 84 -13.28 0.45 -12.01
N GLU A 85 -13.00 1.54 -12.73
CA GLU A 85 -14.00 2.29 -13.51
C GLU A 85 -14.36 1.63 -14.85
N GLY A 86 -13.72 0.51 -15.21
CA GLY A 86 -13.92 -0.14 -16.51
C GLY A 86 -13.30 0.63 -17.68
N ARG A 87 -12.40 1.59 -17.41
CA ARG A 87 -11.62 2.31 -18.41
C ARG A 87 -10.28 1.61 -18.63
N ALA A 88 -9.68 1.77 -19.81
CA ALA A 88 -8.39 1.16 -20.15
C ALA A 88 -7.21 2.03 -19.71
N ALA A 89 -6.33 1.50 -18.86
CA ALA A 89 -5.13 2.21 -18.37
C ALA A 89 -3.88 1.99 -19.26
N GLY A 90 -4.03 1.84 -20.58
CA GLY A 90 -3.01 1.32 -21.51
C GLY A 90 -1.56 1.79 -21.27
N ALA A 91 -1.28 3.08 -21.41
CA ALA A 91 0.07 3.62 -21.23
C ALA A 91 0.62 3.47 -19.80
N ASP A 92 -0.24 3.53 -18.78
CA ASP A 92 0.18 3.31 -17.39
C ASP A 92 0.42 1.81 -17.11
N LEU A 93 -0.34 0.91 -17.74
CA LEU A 93 -0.09 -0.54 -17.67
C LEU A 93 1.27 -0.91 -18.28
N GLU A 94 1.65 -0.30 -19.41
CA GLU A 94 2.98 -0.50 -20.00
C GLU A 94 4.10 -0.09 -19.04
N ARG A 95 3.96 1.07 -18.36
CA ARG A 95 4.92 1.52 -17.34
C ARG A 95 4.99 0.56 -16.15
N MET A 96 3.85 0.05 -15.69
CA MET A 96 3.81 -0.96 -14.62
C MET A 96 4.48 -2.26 -15.07
N ASN A 97 4.21 -2.71 -16.30
CA ASN A 97 4.82 -3.92 -16.87
C ASN A 97 6.35 -3.76 -17.01
N ALA A 98 6.84 -2.58 -17.37
CA ALA A 98 8.27 -2.29 -17.39
C ALA A 98 8.91 -2.38 -16.00
N LEU A 99 8.23 -1.89 -14.95
CA LEU A 99 8.68 -2.11 -13.56
C LEU A 99 8.67 -3.60 -13.20
N ALA A 100 7.58 -4.31 -13.54
CA ALA A 100 7.43 -5.72 -13.25
C ALA A 100 8.47 -6.61 -13.98
N ALA A 101 8.99 -6.17 -15.12
CA ALA A 101 10.00 -6.92 -15.89
C ALA A 101 11.33 -7.10 -15.15
N THR A 102 11.67 -6.19 -14.23
CA THR A 102 12.89 -6.32 -13.41
C THR A 102 12.78 -7.55 -12.49
N ALA A 103 13.89 -8.24 -12.24
CA ALA A 103 13.91 -9.40 -11.35
C ALA A 103 13.62 -8.95 -9.89
N PRO A 104 12.69 -9.59 -9.17
CA PRO A 104 12.45 -9.28 -7.77
C PRO A 104 13.64 -9.73 -6.90
N PRO A 105 13.74 -9.28 -5.64
CA PRO A 105 14.83 -9.66 -4.76
C PRO A 105 14.88 -11.18 -4.57
N ALA A 106 16.06 -11.77 -4.75
CA ALA A 106 16.26 -13.18 -4.45
C ALA A 106 16.28 -13.39 -2.93
N LEU A 107 15.67 -14.49 -2.49
CA LEU A 107 15.58 -14.87 -1.08
C LEU A 107 16.36 -16.16 -0.83
N ARG A 108 16.90 -16.29 0.38
CA ARG A 108 17.51 -17.53 0.90
C ARG A 108 17.04 -17.79 2.33
N ALA A 109 17.01 -19.06 2.71
CA ALA A 109 16.80 -19.46 4.09
C ALA A 109 18.15 -19.51 4.82
N VAL A 110 18.22 -18.89 6.00
CA VAL A 110 19.42 -18.86 6.84
C VAL A 110 19.05 -19.22 8.28
N ARG A 111 19.97 -19.86 9.02
CA ARG A 111 19.81 -20.06 10.46
C ARG A 111 20.48 -18.92 11.21
N THR A 112 19.77 -18.33 12.15
CA THR A 112 20.32 -17.37 13.12
C THR A 112 21.19 -18.11 14.17
N PRO A 113 22.03 -17.39 14.94
CA PRO A 113 22.88 -18.02 15.97
C PRO A 113 22.11 -18.81 17.05
N ASP A 114 20.87 -18.42 17.34
CA ASP A 114 19.93 -19.13 18.24
C ASP A 114 19.18 -20.29 17.55
N GLY A 115 19.50 -20.60 16.29
CA GLY A 115 19.01 -21.77 15.56
C GLY A 115 17.71 -21.56 14.77
N ALA A 116 17.07 -20.39 14.87
CA ALA A 116 15.83 -20.09 14.15
C ALA A 116 16.05 -20.02 12.63
N LEU A 117 15.12 -20.60 11.86
CA LEU A 117 15.16 -20.54 10.39
C LEU A 117 14.44 -19.28 9.91
N VAL A 118 15.19 -18.33 9.33
CA VAL A 118 14.67 -17.05 8.86
C VAL A 118 14.91 -16.85 7.37
N ARG A 119 14.12 -15.97 6.77
CA ARG A 119 14.33 -15.50 5.39
C ARG A 119 15.37 -14.37 5.40
N ALA A 120 16.25 -14.35 4.41
CA ALA A 120 17.19 -13.26 4.17
C ALA A 120 17.25 -12.94 2.67
N LEU A 121 17.58 -11.68 2.33
CA LEU A 121 17.89 -11.33 0.95
C LEU A 121 19.22 -11.97 0.51
N VAL A 122 19.33 -12.27 -0.77
CA VAL A 122 20.61 -12.50 -1.43
C VAL A 122 21.17 -11.12 -1.82
N GLY A 123 22.21 -10.68 -1.13
CA GLY A 123 22.81 -9.36 -1.35
C GLY A 123 22.07 -8.23 -0.64
N LYS A 124 22.41 -6.99 -1.02
CA LYS A 124 21.78 -5.77 -0.48
C LYS A 124 20.42 -5.52 -1.17
N PRO A 125 19.47 -4.85 -0.49
CA PRO A 125 18.25 -4.38 -1.13
C PRO A 125 18.54 -3.53 -2.38
N ASP A 126 17.77 -3.73 -3.45
CA ASP A 126 17.79 -2.90 -4.65
C ASP A 126 16.43 -2.23 -4.88
N CYS A 127 16.46 -0.95 -5.27
CA CYS A 127 15.25 -0.14 -5.47
C CYS A 127 14.38 -0.70 -6.61
N GLY A 128 15.02 -1.04 -7.73
CA GLY A 128 14.32 -1.56 -8.91
C GLY A 128 13.69 -2.90 -8.62
N ALA A 129 14.42 -3.81 -7.98
CA ALA A 129 13.92 -5.13 -7.60
C ALA A 129 12.71 -5.05 -6.66
N LEU A 130 12.75 -4.19 -5.63
CA LEU A 130 11.62 -4.02 -4.70
C LEU A 130 10.40 -3.40 -5.38
N LEU A 131 10.58 -2.42 -6.25
CA LEU A 131 9.48 -1.87 -7.06
C LEU A 131 8.93 -2.91 -8.03
N ALA A 132 9.77 -3.78 -8.58
CA ALA A 132 9.34 -4.89 -9.43
C ALA A 132 8.46 -5.88 -8.68
N GLN A 133 8.78 -6.18 -7.42
CA GLN A 133 7.96 -7.05 -6.57
C GLN A 133 6.56 -6.45 -6.36
N ILE A 134 6.46 -5.14 -6.10
CA ILE A 134 5.17 -4.45 -5.97
C ILE A 134 4.40 -4.44 -7.30
N ALA A 135 5.09 -4.14 -8.41
CA ALA A 135 4.48 -4.12 -9.72
C ALA A 135 3.96 -5.50 -10.14
N ARG A 136 4.69 -6.58 -9.85
CA ARG A 136 4.24 -7.96 -10.07
C ARG A 136 3.02 -8.31 -9.22
N ASP A 137 2.96 -7.85 -7.97
CA ASP A 137 1.76 -8.01 -7.13
C ASP A 137 0.54 -7.31 -7.75
N ALA A 138 0.72 -6.10 -8.30
CA ALA A 138 -0.33 -5.38 -9.02
C ALA A 138 -0.78 -6.10 -10.30
N VAL A 139 0.17 -6.63 -11.09
CA VAL A 139 -0.15 -7.47 -12.26
C VAL A 139 -1.01 -8.64 -11.84
N GLN A 140 -0.57 -9.43 -10.85
CA GLN A 140 -1.32 -10.59 -10.36
C GLN A 140 -2.73 -10.22 -9.88
N LEU A 141 -2.87 -9.09 -9.17
CA LEU A 141 -4.17 -8.60 -8.71
C LEU A 141 -5.11 -8.24 -9.87
N LEU A 142 -4.62 -7.52 -10.87
CA LEU A 142 -5.45 -6.98 -11.96
C LEU A 142 -5.79 -8.03 -13.02
N THR A 143 -4.97 -9.07 -13.16
CA THR A 143 -5.18 -10.16 -14.13
C THR A 143 -5.92 -11.37 -13.55
N ASP A 144 -6.07 -11.47 -12.22
CA ASP A 144 -6.89 -12.51 -11.59
C ASP A 144 -8.37 -12.06 -11.53
N PRO A 145 -9.30 -12.70 -12.25
CA PRO A 145 -10.71 -12.30 -12.25
C PRO A 145 -11.37 -12.38 -10.88
N VAL A 146 -10.97 -13.34 -10.04
CA VAL A 146 -11.52 -13.54 -8.70
C VAL A 146 -11.07 -12.41 -7.78
N ALA A 147 -9.76 -12.11 -7.76
CA ALA A 147 -9.22 -11.03 -6.97
C ALA A 147 -9.72 -9.66 -7.47
N ARG A 148 -9.78 -9.45 -8.78
CA ARG A 148 -10.33 -8.23 -9.39
C ARG A 148 -11.79 -8.01 -9.00
N GLY A 149 -12.62 -9.06 -9.00
CA GLY A 149 -14.03 -8.99 -8.56
C GLY A 149 -14.21 -8.68 -7.06
N GLN A 150 -13.16 -8.83 -6.26
CA GLN A 150 -13.13 -8.48 -4.83
C GLN A 150 -12.66 -7.04 -4.57
N LEU A 151 -12.22 -6.29 -5.60
CA LEU A 151 -11.87 -4.89 -5.43
C LEU A 151 -13.09 -4.05 -5.06
N ARG A 152 -12.91 -3.18 -4.07
CA ARG A 152 -13.92 -2.25 -3.58
C ARG A 152 -13.32 -0.86 -3.38
N ARG A 153 -14.11 0.17 -3.66
CA ARG A 153 -13.79 1.55 -3.30
C ARG A 153 -14.21 1.79 -1.85
N CYS A 154 -13.39 2.52 -1.11
CA CYS A 154 -13.76 2.97 0.21
C CYS A 154 -14.94 3.95 0.11
N GLU A 155 -15.98 3.76 0.94
CA GLU A 155 -17.12 4.69 1.04
C GLU A 155 -16.86 5.85 2.01
N GLY A 156 -15.61 6.12 2.38
CA GLY A 156 -15.28 7.28 3.22
C GLY A 156 -15.27 8.56 2.40
N GLU A 157 -15.88 9.63 2.91
CA GLU A 157 -16.17 10.87 2.16
C GLU A 157 -14.94 11.48 1.47
N THR A 158 -13.79 11.43 2.14
CA THR A 158 -12.52 11.99 1.66
C THR A 158 -11.50 10.93 1.23
N CYS A 159 -11.91 9.67 1.15
CA CYS A 159 -11.02 8.54 0.87
C CYS A 159 -11.20 8.06 -0.58
N SER A 160 -10.11 8.04 -1.35
CA SER A 160 -10.12 7.43 -2.68
C SER A 160 -9.64 5.97 -2.69
N LEU A 161 -9.29 5.39 -1.55
CA LEU A 161 -8.58 4.11 -1.56
C LEU A 161 -9.43 2.96 -2.13
N VAL A 162 -8.84 2.18 -3.03
CA VAL A 162 -9.33 0.87 -3.44
C VAL A 162 -8.64 -0.21 -2.59
N TYR A 163 -9.40 -1.18 -2.11
CA TYR A 163 -8.90 -2.29 -1.30
C TYR A 163 -9.46 -3.62 -1.81
N LEU A 164 -8.78 -4.71 -1.46
CA LEU A 164 -9.24 -6.07 -1.72
C LEU A 164 -10.13 -6.54 -0.55
N ASP A 165 -11.43 -6.75 -0.81
CA ASP A 165 -12.37 -7.23 0.21
C ASP A 165 -12.33 -8.76 0.35
N THR A 166 -11.41 -9.23 1.19
CA THR A 166 -11.30 -10.64 1.60
C THR A 166 -12.19 -11.00 2.79
N SER A 167 -13.06 -10.09 3.26
CA SER A 167 -13.92 -10.36 4.42
C SER A 167 -14.98 -11.42 4.12
N ARG A 168 -15.42 -12.12 5.18
CA ARG A 168 -16.52 -13.08 5.09
C ARG A 168 -17.78 -12.38 4.56
N GLY A 169 -18.27 -12.85 3.42
CA GLY A 169 -19.46 -12.31 2.76
C GLY A 169 -19.24 -11.00 1.98
N ARG A 170 -18.00 -10.49 1.92
CA ARG A 170 -17.61 -9.31 1.10
C ARG A 170 -18.49 -8.08 1.36
N ARG A 171 -18.69 -7.76 2.63
CA ARG A 171 -19.59 -6.70 3.11
C ARG A 171 -18.86 -5.49 3.67
N ARG A 172 -17.54 -5.38 3.46
CA ARG A 172 -16.81 -4.20 3.92
C ARG A 172 -17.26 -3.00 3.08
N ARG A 173 -17.51 -1.89 3.77
CA ARG A 173 -17.82 -0.58 3.17
C ARG A 173 -16.61 0.34 3.14
N TRP A 174 -15.66 0.11 4.05
CA TRP A 174 -14.48 0.95 4.23
C TRP A 174 -13.18 0.14 4.14
N CYS A 175 -12.15 0.80 3.62
CA CYS A 175 -10.80 0.22 3.55
C CYS A 175 -10.20 -0.09 4.92
N SER A 176 -10.75 0.48 5.99
CA SER A 176 -10.44 0.15 7.38
C SER A 176 -11.62 0.49 8.27
N SER A 177 -11.99 -0.43 9.16
CA SER A 177 -13.03 -0.14 10.16
C SER A 177 -12.53 0.86 11.22
N GLU A 178 -11.22 0.84 11.51
CA GLU A 178 -10.58 1.67 12.53
C GLU A 178 -10.30 3.09 12.02
N VAL A 179 -9.91 3.23 10.74
CA VAL A 179 -9.61 4.56 10.18
C VAL A 179 -10.84 5.17 9.53
N CYS A 180 -11.26 4.66 8.37
CA CYS A 180 -12.37 5.25 7.61
C CYS A 180 -13.74 4.95 8.25
N GLY A 181 -13.96 3.73 8.74
CA GLY A 181 -15.20 3.38 9.43
C GLY A 181 -15.42 4.21 10.70
N ASN A 182 -14.37 4.45 11.49
CA ASN A 182 -14.47 5.31 12.67
C ASN A 182 -14.69 6.78 12.30
N ARG A 183 -13.94 7.30 11.31
CA ARG A 183 -14.11 8.66 10.80
C ARG A 183 -15.56 8.95 10.39
N GLU A 184 -16.19 8.05 9.64
CA GLU A 184 -17.59 8.19 9.24
C GLU A 184 -18.58 8.10 10.40
N ARG A 185 -18.33 7.21 11.38
CA ARG A 185 -19.14 7.14 12.62
C ARG A 185 -19.09 8.46 13.40
N VAL A 186 -17.89 9.02 13.56
CA VAL A 186 -17.67 10.31 14.25
C VAL A 186 -18.33 11.46 13.49
N ALA A 187 -18.14 11.55 12.17
CA ALA A 187 -18.75 12.58 11.33
C ALA A 187 -20.29 12.54 11.42
N ARG A 188 -20.88 11.35 11.35
CA ARG A 188 -22.33 11.16 11.53
C ARG A 188 -22.82 11.57 12.92
N HIS A 189 -22.07 11.26 13.98
CA HIS A 189 -22.43 11.70 15.33
C HIS A 189 -22.41 13.23 15.44
N ARG A 190 -21.36 13.89 14.93
CA ARG A 190 -21.26 15.37 14.90
C ARG A 190 -22.42 16.01 14.14
N ARG A 191 -22.77 15.51 12.95
CA ARG A 191 -23.92 15.99 12.16
C ARG A 191 -25.24 15.90 12.94
N ARG A 192 -25.44 14.82 13.71
CA ARG A 192 -26.64 14.64 14.55
C ARG A 192 -26.66 15.57 15.77
N VAL A 193 -25.53 15.79 16.42
CA VAL A 193 -25.44 16.69 17.58
C VAL A 193 -25.69 18.14 17.14
N ASN A 194 -25.08 18.58 16.04
CA ASN A 194 -25.28 19.95 15.55
C ASN A 194 -26.72 20.20 15.11
N ALA A 195 -27.37 19.24 14.43
CA ALA A 195 -28.77 19.34 14.03
C ALA A 195 -29.78 19.24 15.20
N ALA A 196 -29.34 18.90 16.40
CA ALA A 196 -30.17 18.87 17.61
C ALA A 196 -29.98 20.12 18.49
N VAL A 197 -29.01 20.97 18.16
CA VAL A 197 -28.71 22.23 18.84
C VAL A 197 -29.26 23.44 18.06
N GLU A 198 -29.60 23.24 16.78
CA GLU A 198 -30.41 24.15 15.95
C GLU A 198 -31.91 23.90 16.14
#